data_AF-A0A382KUN9-F1
#
_entry.id   AF-A0A382KUN9-F1
#
_cell.length_a   1.000
_cell.length_b   1.000
_cell.length_c   1.000
_cell.angle_alpha   90.00
_cell.angle_beta   90.00
_cell.angle_gamma   90.00
#
_symmetry.space_group_name_H-M   'P 1'
#
loop_
_entity.id
_entity.type
_entity.pdbx_description
1 polymer ?
#
loop_
_entity_poly.entity_id
_entity_poly.type
_entity_poly.pdbx_seq_one_letter_code
_entity_poly.pdbx_strand_id
1 'polypeptide(L)'
;MATKLDISELDFDAVKANLKTYLSNQTEFSDYDFEGSGMSVLLDVLAYNTHYLGYNANMLANEMFLDSADLRSSVVSLAKAVGYTPTSATASTANIKAVVNNATGASLTMTRGTQFTTTVNSQSYTFVNNADVTIQPIDGVYTFSSVTLYEGSLLTFKYTVDTTDTEQRFIIP
;
A
#
# COMPACT_ATOMS: atom_id res chain seq x y z
N MET A 1 -14.38 -49.77 3.17
CA MET A 1 -13.17 -48.92 3.21
C MET A 1 -13.62 -47.48 2.97
N ALA A 2 -12.98 -46.51 3.62
CA ALA A 2 -13.54 -45.17 3.81
C ALA A 2 -13.90 -44.46 2.48
N THR A 3 -15.18 -44.12 2.34
CA THR A 3 -15.77 -43.33 1.24
C THR A 3 -15.47 -41.82 1.37
N LYS A 4 -14.53 -41.43 2.24
CA LYS A 4 -14.28 -40.05 2.63
C LYS A 4 -12.92 -39.60 2.10
N LEU A 5 -12.93 -38.51 1.33
CA LEU A 5 -11.73 -37.79 0.89
C LEU A 5 -11.04 -37.16 2.11
N ASP A 6 -9.73 -37.39 2.26
CA ASP A 6 -8.97 -36.82 3.38
C ASP A 6 -8.41 -35.42 3.04
N ILE A 7 -9.12 -34.37 3.45
CA ILE A 7 -8.86 -32.99 2.99
C ILE A 7 -7.75 -32.25 3.77
N SER A 8 -6.95 -32.95 4.59
CA SER A 8 -5.88 -32.31 5.36
C SER A 8 -4.60 -32.06 4.57
N GLU A 9 -4.40 -32.75 3.44
CA GLU A 9 -3.17 -32.66 2.67
C GLU A 9 -3.27 -31.58 1.57
N LEU A 10 -2.26 -30.71 1.53
CA LEU A 10 -2.18 -29.59 0.58
C LEU A 10 -1.11 -29.80 -0.49
N ASP A 11 -0.23 -30.79 -0.32
CA ASP A 11 0.83 -31.09 -1.27
C ASP A 11 0.27 -31.73 -2.55
N PHE A 12 0.89 -31.42 -3.70
CA PHE A 12 0.38 -31.83 -4.99
C PHE A 12 0.27 -33.37 -5.12
N ASP A 13 1.34 -34.08 -4.77
CA ASP A 13 1.39 -35.54 -4.91
C ASP A 13 0.40 -36.22 -3.97
N ALA A 14 0.25 -35.68 -2.76
CA ALA A 14 -0.73 -36.12 -1.79
C ALA A 14 -2.17 -35.91 -2.25
N VAL A 15 -2.49 -34.73 -2.78
CA VAL A 15 -3.82 -34.42 -3.34
C VAL A 15 -4.13 -35.35 -4.50
N LYS A 16 -3.17 -35.61 -5.39
CA LYS A 16 -3.32 -36.57 -6.49
C LYS A 16 -3.57 -37.98 -5.97
N ALA A 17 -2.78 -38.45 -5.01
CA ALA A 17 -2.93 -39.77 -4.41
C ALA A 17 -4.31 -39.95 -3.75
N ASN A 18 -4.78 -38.94 -3.03
CA ASN A 18 -6.09 -38.95 -2.39
C ASN A 18 -7.25 -38.94 -3.40
N LEU A 19 -7.17 -38.11 -4.45
CA LEU A 19 -8.12 -38.12 -5.55
C LEU A 19 -8.16 -39.48 -6.26
N LYS A 20 -7.00 -40.09 -6.49
CA LYS A 20 -6.89 -41.44 -7.05
C LYS A 20 -7.57 -42.47 -6.16
N THR A 21 -7.28 -42.47 -4.85
CA THR A 21 -7.92 -43.37 -3.89
C THR A 21 -9.43 -43.17 -3.86
N TYR A 22 -9.90 -41.93 -3.83
CA TYR A 22 -11.33 -41.61 -3.84
C TYR A 22 -12.04 -42.12 -5.10
N LEU A 23 -11.50 -41.86 -6.29
CA LEU A 23 -12.08 -42.29 -7.56
C LEU A 23 -12.02 -43.80 -7.76
N SER A 24 -10.95 -44.46 -7.30
CA SER A 24 -10.83 -45.93 -7.36
C SER A 24 -11.86 -46.69 -6.51
N ASN A 25 -12.44 -46.02 -5.51
CA ASN A 25 -13.49 -46.60 -4.66
C ASN A 25 -14.90 -46.40 -5.24
N GLN A 26 -15.04 -45.69 -6.36
CA GLN A 26 -16.33 -45.48 -7.02
C GLN A 26 -16.64 -46.63 -7.99
N THR A 27 -17.89 -47.08 -8.00
CA THR A 27 -18.35 -48.19 -8.83
C THR A 27 -18.28 -47.89 -10.33
N GLU A 28 -18.39 -46.61 -10.69
CA GLU A 28 -18.40 -46.05 -12.03
C GLU A 28 -17.03 -46.10 -12.71
N PHE A 29 -15.95 -46.18 -11.93
CA PHE A 29 -14.57 -46.14 -12.44
C PHE A 29 -13.76 -47.39 -12.07
N SER A 30 -14.44 -48.48 -11.71
CA SER A 30 -13.81 -49.74 -11.28
C SER A 30 -12.92 -50.40 -12.34
N ASP A 31 -13.09 -50.04 -13.61
CA ASP A 31 -12.36 -50.54 -14.79
C ASP A 31 -11.24 -49.59 -15.28
N TYR A 32 -11.09 -48.41 -14.68
CA TYR A 32 -10.08 -47.43 -15.09
C TYR A 32 -8.72 -47.68 -14.43
N ASP A 33 -7.67 -47.65 -15.26
CA ASP A 33 -6.28 -47.58 -14.78
C ASP A 33 -5.84 -46.11 -14.62
N PHE A 34 -5.67 -45.68 -13.38
CA PHE A 34 -5.29 -44.32 -13.02
C PHE A 34 -3.78 -44.02 -13.14
N GLU A 35 -2.93 -45.02 -13.43
CA GLU A 35 -1.48 -44.83 -13.63
C GLU A 35 -1.14 -44.65 -15.12
N GLY A 36 -1.72 -45.50 -15.98
CA GLY A 36 -1.35 -45.60 -17.40
C GLY A 36 -2.28 -44.90 -18.39
N SER A 37 -3.40 -44.31 -17.96
CA SER A 37 -4.41 -43.73 -18.87
C SER A 37 -4.41 -42.20 -18.90
N GLY A 38 -5.16 -41.63 -19.86
CA GLY A 38 -5.44 -40.18 -19.90
C GLY A 38 -6.12 -39.64 -18.64
N MET A 39 -6.69 -40.52 -17.80
CA MET A 39 -7.19 -40.17 -16.47
C MET A 39 -6.08 -39.68 -15.53
N SER A 40 -4.85 -40.17 -15.68
CA SER A 40 -3.69 -39.70 -14.89
C SER A 40 -3.40 -38.22 -15.15
N VAL A 41 -3.44 -37.81 -16.43
CA VAL A 41 -3.27 -36.40 -16.84
C VAL A 41 -4.42 -35.53 -16.34
N LEU A 42 -5.66 -36.04 -16.36
CA LEU A 42 -6.79 -35.32 -15.79
C LEU A 42 -6.64 -35.13 -14.27
N LEU A 43 -6.18 -36.16 -13.56
CA LEU A 43 -5.90 -36.08 -12.13
C LEU A 43 -4.78 -35.08 -11.83
N ASP A 44 -3.75 -35.00 -12.67
CA ASP A 44 -2.70 -33.98 -12.55
C ASP A 44 -3.26 -32.56 -12.66
N VAL A 45 -4.12 -32.31 -13.65
CA VAL A 45 -4.75 -30.98 -13.83
C VAL A 45 -5.64 -30.63 -12.63
N LEU A 46 -6.43 -31.58 -12.13
CA LEU A 46 -7.31 -31.37 -10.97
C LEU A 46 -6.50 -31.16 -9.68
N ALA A 47 -5.45 -31.95 -9.47
CA ALA A 47 -4.55 -31.80 -8.33
C ALA A 47 -3.82 -30.45 -8.39
N TYR A 48 -3.36 -30.03 -9.57
CA TYR A 48 -2.72 -28.73 -9.77
C TYR A 48 -3.67 -27.57 -9.46
N ASN A 49 -4.91 -27.63 -9.97
CA ASN A 49 -5.93 -26.61 -9.67
C ASN A 49 -6.23 -26.56 -8.17
N THR A 50 -6.40 -27.72 -7.52
CA THR A 50 -6.69 -27.82 -6.09
C THR A 50 -5.54 -27.29 -5.24
N HIS A 51 -4.30 -27.64 -5.58
CA HIS A 51 -3.10 -27.13 -4.92
C HIS A 51 -3.01 -25.60 -5.03
N TYR A 52 -3.25 -25.05 -6.23
CA TYR A 52 -3.23 -23.61 -6.44
C TYR A 52 -4.34 -22.88 -5.64
N LEU A 53 -5.55 -23.44 -5.60
CA LEU A 53 -6.64 -22.91 -4.79
C LEU A 53 -6.34 -23.01 -3.30
N GLY A 54 -5.77 -24.12 -2.83
CA GLY A 54 -5.37 -24.32 -1.44
C GLY A 54 -4.33 -23.31 -1.00
N TYR A 55 -3.30 -23.06 -1.82
CA TYR A 55 -2.31 -22.01 -1.56
C TYR A 55 -2.96 -20.62 -1.46
N ASN A 56 -3.80 -20.25 -2.43
CA ASN A 56 -4.47 -18.95 -2.43
C ASN A 56 -5.41 -18.77 -1.24
N ALA A 57 -6.14 -19.82 -0.85
CA ALA A 57 -7.03 -19.79 0.31
C ALA A 57 -6.25 -19.64 1.62
N ASN A 58 -5.13 -20.33 1.78
CA ASN A 58 -4.26 -20.19 2.94
C ASN A 58 -3.64 -18.78 3.03
N MET A 59 -3.14 -18.25 1.92
CA MET A 59 -2.64 -16.88 1.86
C MET A 59 -3.73 -15.88 2.24
N LEU A 60 -4.93 -16.02 1.67
CA LEU A 60 -6.06 -15.15 1.99
C LEU A 60 -6.45 -15.25 3.46
N ALA A 61 -6.48 -16.45 4.05
CA ALA A 61 -6.80 -16.65 5.46
C ALA A 61 -5.78 -15.96 6.38
N ASN A 62 -4.48 -16.04 6.07
CA ASN A 62 -3.45 -15.32 6.82
C ASN A 62 -3.64 -13.79 6.71
N GLU A 63 -3.98 -13.30 5.52
CA GLU A 63 -4.19 -11.87 5.27
C GLU A 63 -5.51 -11.32 5.86
N MET A 64 -6.42 -12.17 6.37
CA MET A 64 -7.67 -11.75 7.01
C MET A 64 -7.51 -11.29 8.46
N PHE A 65 -6.45 -11.70 9.16
CA PHE A 65 -6.23 -11.37 10.57
C PHE A 65 -4.98 -10.53 10.75
N LEU A 66 -5.05 -9.55 11.65
CA LEU A 66 -3.98 -8.57 11.83
C LEU A 66 -2.66 -9.21 12.30
N ASP A 67 -2.76 -10.28 13.10
CA ASP A 67 -1.60 -10.97 13.69
C ASP A 67 -0.89 -11.91 12.70
N SER A 68 -1.61 -12.39 11.67
CA SER A 68 -1.07 -13.31 10.66
C SER A 68 -0.83 -12.66 9.29
N ALA A 69 -1.25 -11.41 9.09
CA ALA A 69 -1.10 -10.73 7.81
C ALA A 69 0.35 -10.32 7.58
N ASP A 70 0.91 -10.68 6.43
CA ASP A 70 2.28 -10.37 6.04
C ASP A 70 2.33 -9.15 5.12
N LEU A 71 1.31 -8.96 4.26
CA LEU A 71 1.27 -7.83 3.35
C LEU A 71 0.94 -6.52 4.10
N ARG A 72 1.82 -5.52 3.95
CA ARG A 72 1.63 -4.18 4.54
C ARG A 72 0.26 -3.58 4.18
N SER A 73 -0.22 -3.78 2.96
CA SER A 73 -1.54 -3.28 2.54
C SER A 73 -2.68 -3.86 3.36
N SER A 74 -2.62 -5.16 3.68
CA SER A 74 -3.63 -5.83 4.49
C SER A 74 -3.56 -5.39 5.94
N VAL A 75 -2.37 -5.32 6.52
CA VAL A 75 -2.14 -4.80 7.88
C VAL A 75 -2.68 -3.38 8.01
N VAL A 76 -2.41 -2.48 7.05
CA VAL A 76 -2.93 -1.11 7.04
C VAL A 76 -4.46 -1.07 6.93
N SER A 77 -5.05 -1.93 6.09
CA SER A 77 -6.51 -2.03 5.94
C SER A 77 -7.19 -2.54 7.22
N LEU A 78 -6.62 -3.56 7.86
CA LEU A 78 -7.09 -4.13 9.11
C LEU A 78 -6.91 -3.15 10.28
N ALA A 79 -5.78 -2.44 10.34
CA ALA A 79 -5.53 -1.39 11.32
C ALA A 79 -6.59 -0.27 11.25
N LYS A 80 -7.02 0.09 10.04
CA LYS A 80 -8.09 1.08 9.84
C LYS A 80 -9.40 0.64 10.49
N ALA A 81 -9.71 -0.65 10.50
CA ALA A 81 -10.93 -1.17 11.12
C ALA A 81 -10.93 -1.01 12.65
N VAL A 82 -9.75 -1.02 13.29
CA VAL A 82 -9.58 -0.76 14.73
C VAL A 82 -9.34 0.72 15.06
N GLY A 83 -9.52 1.62 14.08
CA GLY A 83 -9.38 3.06 14.26
C GLY A 83 -7.94 3.58 14.22
N TYR A 84 -6.97 2.76 13.85
CA TYR A 84 -5.57 3.18 13.69
C TYR A 84 -5.21 3.38 12.22
N THR A 85 -4.70 4.56 11.86
CA THR A 85 -4.17 4.83 10.52
C THR A 85 -2.67 5.04 10.62
N PRO A 86 -1.84 4.11 10.12
CA PRO A 86 -0.39 4.29 10.12
C PRO A 86 0.01 5.56 9.38
N THR A 87 0.96 6.31 9.95
CA THR A 87 1.48 7.52 9.31
C THR A 87 2.28 7.16 8.05
N SER A 88 2.16 7.99 7.02
CA SER A 88 3.04 7.92 5.85
C SER A 88 4.45 8.42 6.18
N ALA A 89 5.35 8.39 5.21
CA ALA A 89 6.66 9.03 5.33
C ALA A 89 6.49 10.52 5.69
N THR A 90 7.15 10.95 6.75
CA THR A 90 7.11 12.33 7.24
C THR A 90 8.23 13.14 6.61
N ALA A 91 7.90 14.31 6.07
CA ALA A 91 8.88 15.25 5.53
C ALA A 91 9.82 15.76 6.62
N SER A 92 11.11 15.93 6.29
CA SER A 92 12.05 16.62 7.17
C SER A 92 11.66 18.09 7.33
N THR A 93 11.90 18.66 8.51
CA THR A 93 11.59 20.05 8.81
C THR A 93 12.85 20.83 9.16
N ALA A 94 12.95 22.06 8.68
CA ALA A 94 14.02 22.99 9.02
C ALA A 94 13.43 24.31 9.53
N ASN A 95 14.06 24.91 10.54
CA ASN A 95 13.70 26.24 11.01
C ASN A 95 14.79 27.22 10.59
N ILE A 96 14.44 28.23 9.80
CA ILE A 96 15.40 29.19 9.26
C ILE A 96 15.06 30.64 9.66
N LYS A 97 16.12 31.44 9.71
CA LYS A 97 16.06 32.90 9.75
C LYS A 97 16.60 33.44 8.44
N ALA A 98 15.78 34.14 7.68
CA ALA A 98 16.18 34.73 6.40
C ALA A 98 16.09 36.26 6.48
N VAL A 99 17.19 36.93 6.16
CA VAL A 99 17.26 38.40 6.06
C VAL A 99 17.21 38.75 4.58
N VAL A 100 16.25 39.59 4.19
CA VAL A 100 16.10 40.05 2.81
C VAL A 100 16.71 41.43 2.68
N ASN A 101 17.72 41.53 1.82
CA ASN A 101 18.37 42.80 1.50
C ASN A 101 17.61 43.52 0.38
N ASN A 102 17.61 44.86 0.43
CA ASN A 102 17.06 45.72 -0.62
C ASN A 102 15.55 45.56 -0.91
N ALA A 103 14.77 45.08 0.07
CA ALA A 103 13.31 45.12 -0.01
C ALA A 103 12.78 46.54 0.26
N THR A 104 11.72 46.93 -0.43
CA THR A 104 11.07 48.24 -0.30
C THR A 104 9.58 48.04 -0.09
N GLY A 105 8.95 48.86 0.77
CA GLY A 105 7.52 48.76 1.08
C GLY A 105 7.20 48.82 2.58
N ALA A 106 5.92 48.68 2.94
CA ALA A 106 5.48 48.60 4.33
C ALA A 106 5.50 47.16 4.89
N SER A 107 5.44 46.17 4.00
CA SER A 107 5.45 44.75 4.35
C SER A 107 6.03 43.90 3.21
N LEU A 108 6.59 42.75 3.57
CA LEU A 108 7.07 41.74 2.63
C LEU A 108 6.40 40.41 2.94
N THR A 109 5.87 39.74 1.92
CA THR A 109 5.21 38.43 2.05
C THR A 109 6.00 37.36 1.33
N MET A 110 6.41 36.32 2.06
CA MET A 110 6.87 35.06 1.48
C MET A 110 5.65 34.20 1.19
N THR A 111 5.34 34.03 -0.09
CA THR A 111 4.20 33.21 -0.52
C THR A 111 4.47 31.73 -0.26
N ARG A 112 3.43 30.97 0.06
CA ARG A 112 3.44 29.51 0.20
C ARG A 112 4.01 28.86 -1.05
N GLY A 113 4.89 27.89 -0.87
CA GLY A 113 5.59 27.21 -1.96
C GLY A 113 6.87 27.90 -2.44
N THR A 114 7.36 28.92 -1.74
CA THR A 114 8.71 29.45 -1.95
C THR A 114 9.73 28.33 -1.71
N GLN A 115 10.57 28.08 -2.72
CA GLN A 115 11.51 26.97 -2.74
C GLN A 115 12.88 27.37 -2.15
N PHE A 116 13.42 26.49 -1.31
CA PHE A 116 14.77 26.55 -0.77
C PHE A 116 15.50 25.26 -1.14
N THR A 117 16.77 25.36 -1.50
CA THR A 117 17.60 24.19 -1.80
C THR A 117 18.76 24.08 -0.82
N THR A 118 19.12 22.87 -0.47
CA THR A 118 20.28 22.56 0.35
C THR A 118 20.98 21.33 -0.20
N THR A 119 22.28 21.23 0.00
CA THR A 119 23.07 20.09 -0.44
C THR A 119 23.66 19.40 0.78
N VAL A 120 23.35 18.12 0.94
CA VAL A 120 23.89 17.27 2.01
C VAL A 120 24.55 16.07 1.36
N ASN A 121 25.84 15.84 1.63
CA ASN A 121 26.61 14.72 1.08
C ASN A 121 26.51 14.59 -0.45
N SER A 122 26.64 15.71 -1.17
CA SER A 122 26.52 15.80 -2.64
C SER A 122 25.12 15.51 -3.22
N GLN A 123 24.10 15.29 -2.38
CA GLN A 123 22.71 15.17 -2.80
C GLN A 123 21.96 16.48 -2.55
N SER A 124 21.22 16.96 -3.55
CA SER A 124 20.41 18.19 -3.45
C SER A 124 19.01 17.88 -2.94
N TYR A 125 18.58 18.59 -1.90
CA TYR A 125 17.25 18.51 -1.32
C TYR A 125 16.51 19.83 -1.51
N THR A 126 15.20 19.73 -1.70
CA THR A 126 14.31 20.87 -1.83
C THR A 126 13.42 20.97 -0.60
N PHE A 127 13.25 22.20 -0.12
CA PHE A 127 12.38 22.57 0.98
C PHE A 127 11.41 23.66 0.52
N VAL A 128 10.20 23.66 1.08
CA VAL A 128 9.15 24.64 0.79
C VAL A 128 8.53 25.16 2.08
N ASN A 129 8.09 26.42 2.08
CA ASN A 129 7.23 26.94 3.15
C ASN A 129 5.77 26.51 2.91
N ASN A 130 5.08 26.09 3.98
CA ASN A 130 3.70 25.63 3.87
C ASN A 130 2.64 26.72 4.09
N ALA A 131 3.04 27.94 4.44
CA ALA A 131 2.13 29.06 4.69
C ALA A 131 2.68 30.38 4.16
N ASP A 132 1.78 31.30 3.84
CA ASP A 132 2.13 32.69 3.55
C ASP A 132 2.61 33.37 4.83
N VAL A 133 3.85 33.86 4.83
CA VAL A 133 4.43 34.57 5.97
C VAL A 133 4.62 36.01 5.57
N THR A 134 3.95 36.93 6.27
CA THR A 134 4.11 38.38 6.04
C THR A 134 4.88 39.01 7.20
N ILE A 135 5.88 39.82 6.87
CA ILE A 135 6.71 40.55 7.83
C ILE A 135 6.62 42.05 7.56
N GLN A 136 6.83 42.82 8.63
CA GLN A 136 7.06 44.25 8.56
C GLN A 136 8.53 44.52 8.90
N PRO A 137 9.18 45.49 8.26
CA PRO A 137 10.59 45.80 8.54
C PRO A 137 10.74 46.36 9.95
N ILE A 138 11.80 45.94 10.64
CA ILE A 138 12.25 46.52 11.91
C ILE A 138 13.58 47.21 11.62
N ASP A 139 13.67 48.51 11.91
CA ASP A 139 14.85 49.34 11.62
C ASP A 139 15.34 49.26 10.16
N GLY A 140 14.40 49.14 9.22
CA GLY A 140 14.69 49.04 7.79
C GLY A 140 15.20 47.66 7.33
N VAL A 141 15.29 46.68 8.24
CA VAL A 141 15.72 45.31 7.94
C VAL A 141 14.50 44.38 7.86
N TYR A 142 14.34 43.72 6.72
CA TYR A 142 13.30 42.72 6.50
C TYR A 142 13.82 41.35 6.93
N THR A 143 13.38 40.88 8.10
CA THR A 143 13.80 39.58 8.63
C THR A 143 12.61 38.65 8.78
N PHE A 144 12.64 37.54 8.06
CA PHE A 144 11.80 36.38 8.35
C PHE A 144 12.41 35.63 9.52
N SER A 145 11.79 35.73 10.69
CA SER A 145 12.19 34.98 11.89
C SER A 145 11.40 33.69 11.99
N SER A 146 12.10 32.60 12.31
CA SER A 146 11.52 31.30 12.62
C SER A 146 10.56 30.72 11.56
N VAL A 147 10.98 30.71 10.30
CA VAL A 147 10.19 30.09 9.23
C VAL A 147 10.44 28.58 9.22
N THR A 148 9.39 27.80 9.43
CA THR A 148 9.41 26.34 9.26
C THR A 148 9.28 25.97 7.80
N LEU A 149 10.29 25.27 7.29
CA LEU A 149 10.32 24.70 5.96
C LEU A 149 10.11 23.18 6.04
N TYR A 150 9.47 22.62 5.03
CA TYR A 150 9.22 21.20 4.88
C TYR A 150 9.91 20.68 3.64
N GLU A 151 10.57 19.53 3.74
CA GLU A 151 11.18 18.86 2.59
C GLU A 151 10.11 18.42 1.57
N GLY A 152 10.40 18.61 0.30
CA GLY A 152 9.56 18.17 -0.81
C GLY A 152 9.08 19.32 -1.71
N SER A 153 8.07 19.02 -2.51
CA SER A 153 7.45 19.97 -3.44
C SER A 153 5.96 20.13 -3.12
N LEU A 154 5.44 21.32 -3.39
CA LEU A 154 4.01 21.60 -3.21
C LEU A 154 3.23 21.07 -4.43
N LEU A 155 2.36 20.08 -4.20
CA LEU A 155 1.43 19.57 -5.20
C LEU A 155 0.02 20.08 -4.93
N THR A 156 -0.70 20.48 -5.97
CA THR A 156 -2.09 20.94 -5.89
C THR A 156 -2.95 20.14 -6.86
N PHE A 157 -3.92 19.40 -6.32
CA PHE A 157 -4.92 18.68 -7.11
C PHE A 157 -6.25 19.42 -7.01
N LYS A 158 -6.91 19.64 -8.15
CA LYS A 158 -8.24 20.27 -8.22
C LYS A 158 -9.24 19.22 -8.68
N TYR A 159 -10.34 19.08 -7.94
CA TYR A 159 -11.42 18.16 -8.25
C TYR A 159 -12.72 18.93 -8.42
N THR A 160 -13.58 18.49 -9.34
CA THR A 160 -14.95 19.01 -9.47
C THR A 160 -15.84 18.24 -8.52
N VAL A 161 -16.52 18.95 -7.62
CA VAL A 161 -17.45 18.35 -6.65
C VAL A 161 -18.85 18.31 -7.25
N ASP A 162 -19.48 17.14 -7.22
CA ASP A 162 -20.90 16.97 -7.48
C ASP A 162 -21.61 16.71 -6.15
N THR A 163 -22.49 17.64 -5.76
CA THR A 163 -23.24 17.53 -4.48
C THR A 163 -24.45 16.61 -4.57
N THR A 164 -24.79 16.14 -5.77
CA THR A 164 -25.88 15.18 -6.00
C THR A 164 -25.41 13.73 -5.88
N ASP A 165 -24.11 13.48 -6.05
CA ASP A 165 -23.50 12.16 -5.92
C ASP A 165 -22.87 11.97 -4.53
N THR A 166 -23.53 11.16 -3.70
CA THR A 166 -23.05 10.83 -2.35
C THR A 166 -21.88 9.83 -2.33
N GLU A 167 -21.58 9.17 -3.45
CA GLU A 167 -20.52 8.15 -3.57
C GLU A 167 -19.21 8.72 -4.14
N GLN A 168 -19.17 10.02 -4.47
CA GLN A 168 -18.00 10.64 -5.06
C GLN A 168 -16.76 10.54 -4.14
N ARG A 169 -15.67 9.97 -4.65
CA ARG A 169 -14.39 9.80 -3.93
C ARG A 169 -13.28 10.64 -4.55
N PHE A 170 -12.52 11.34 -3.72
CA PHE A 170 -11.33 12.09 -4.12
C PHE A 170 -10.07 11.33 -3.71
N ILE A 171 -9.21 11.01 -4.67
CA ILE A 171 -7.97 10.25 -4.45
C ILE A 171 -6.79 11.10 -4.88
N ILE A 172 -5.80 11.23 -3.99
CA ILE A 172 -4.49 11.79 -4.31
C ILE A 172 -3.63 10.64 -4.85
N PRO A 173 -3.14 10.72 -6.09
CA PRO A 173 -2.35 9.65 -6.72
C PRO A 173 -0.94 9.53 -6.12
#